data_AF-K9P9G7-F1
#
_entry.id   AF-K9P9G7-F1
#
_cell.length_a   1.000
_cell.length_b   1.000
_cell.length_c   1.000
_cell.angle_alpha   90.00
_cell.angle_beta   90.00
_cell.angle_gamma   90.00
#
_symmetry.space_group_name_H-M   'P 1'
#
loop_
_entity.id
_entity.type
_entity.pdbx_description
1 polymer ?
#
loop_
_entity_poly.entity_id
_entity_poly.type
_entity_poly.pdbx_seq_one_letter_code
_entity_poly.pdbx_strand_id
1 'polypeptide(L)'
;MLLYKLLVEWIRLSQPHLLSLDRNTRTGLILAGIFGSYAIGANGIGNVMGFFVEASPFRDLTVGRFSVSSVEQLFLIGAIAVAVGVYTYSRRVMMTVGDGLLALSPLAAFVVVVSHSLVLFLFSSTALESLLASLGLPTIPLLPVSGSQAVVGSVLGIGLLQGLKGVRQIRWGVLGGIASGWVTTPLIAAVIGFVLLFVVQNVFGQEVFLPHDPGLTPSAIESSSGAALLPVAGMTSGLTPP
;
A
#
# COMPACT_ATOMS: atom_id res chain seq x y z
N MET A 1 2.29 14.05 -12.82
CA MET A 1 2.39 15.20 -13.75
C MET A 1 3.60 16.09 -13.48
N LEU A 2 3.78 16.58 -12.24
CA LEU A 2 4.86 17.50 -11.88
C LEU A 2 6.26 16.92 -12.19
N LEU A 3 6.50 15.67 -11.78
CA LEU A 3 7.77 14.96 -12.01
C LEU A 3 8.17 14.93 -13.51
N TYR A 4 7.21 14.66 -14.40
CA TYR A 4 7.44 14.63 -15.83
C TYR A 4 7.89 16.01 -16.36
N LYS A 5 7.17 17.07 -15.96
CA LYS A 5 7.47 18.44 -16.40
C LYS A 5 8.85 18.88 -15.92
N LEU A 6 9.18 18.63 -14.65
CA LEU A 6 10.49 18.95 -14.08
C LEU A 6 11.62 18.21 -14.80
N LEU A 7 11.44 16.92 -15.08
CA LEU A 7 12.43 16.11 -15.76
C LEU A 7 12.67 16.58 -17.21
N VAL A 8 11.59 16.84 -17.94
CA VAL A 8 11.68 17.38 -19.32
C VAL A 8 12.35 18.76 -19.32
N GLU A 9 12.00 19.61 -18.37
CA GLU A 9 12.62 20.94 -18.26
C GLU A 9 14.10 20.85 -17.92
N TRP A 10 14.48 19.97 -16.99
CA TRP A 10 15.88 19.70 -16.66
C TRP A 10 16.68 19.21 -17.87
N ILE A 11 16.12 18.30 -18.68
CA ILE A 11 16.76 17.84 -19.93
C ILE A 11 16.89 18.99 -20.92
N ARG A 12 15.86 19.82 -21.07
CA ARG A 12 15.91 20.99 -21.96
C ARG A 12 16.97 22.00 -21.54
N LEU A 13 17.15 22.22 -20.25
CA LEU A 13 18.16 23.15 -19.74
C LEU A 13 19.57 22.57 -19.81
N SER A 14 19.73 21.27 -19.53
CA SER A 14 21.05 20.63 -19.46
C SER A 14 21.59 20.19 -20.83
N GLN A 15 20.74 20.14 -21.87
CA GLN A 15 21.08 19.71 -23.24
C GLN A 15 22.07 18.52 -23.28
N PRO A 16 21.78 17.40 -22.59
CA PRO A 16 22.73 16.30 -22.50
C PRO A 16 22.93 15.66 -23.87
N HIS A 17 24.15 15.25 -24.17
CA HIS A 17 24.44 14.48 -25.37
C HIS A 17 23.59 13.20 -25.42
N LEU A 18 23.12 12.80 -26.61
CA LEU A 18 22.17 11.68 -26.81
C LEU A 18 22.62 10.39 -26.11
N LEU A 19 23.91 10.05 -26.21
CA LEU A 19 24.48 8.85 -25.56
C LEU A 19 24.47 8.96 -24.03
N SER A 20 24.74 10.15 -23.50
CA SER A 20 24.66 10.42 -22.06
C SER A 20 23.22 10.35 -21.56
N LEU A 21 22.25 10.85 -22.36
CA LEU A 21 20.84 10.75 -22.02
C LEU A 21 20.35 9.30 -22.00
N ASP A 22 20.72 8.48 -22.99
CA ASP A 22 20.35 7.05 -23.01
C ASP A 22 20.95 6.32 -21.79
N ARG A 23 22.25 6.51 -21.53
CA ARG A 23 22.93 5.91 -20.38
C ARG A 23 22.26 6.33 -19.06
N ASN A 24 22.03 7.62 -18.87
CA ASN A 24 21.43 8.14 -17.65
C ASN A 24 20.00 7.65 -17.46
N THR A 25 19.23 7.53 -18.55
CA THR A 25 17.85 7.02 -18.49
C THR A 25 17.81 5.54 -18.13
N ARG A 26 18.73 4.72 -18.68
CA ARG A 26 18.85 3.31 -18.31
C ARG A 26 19.23 3.13 -16.83
N THR A 27 20.24 3.86 -16.37
CA THR A 27 20.63 3.82 -14.95
C THR A 27 19.49 4.32 -14.06
N GLY A 28 18.81 5.39 -14.46
CA GLY A 28 17.64 5.91 -13.77
C GLY A 28 16.51 4.89 -13.68
N LEU A 29 16.22 4.15 -14.74
CA LEU A 29 15.22 3.08 -14.75
C LEU A 29 15.56 1.94 -13.79
N ILE A 30 16.84 1.55 -13.69
CA ILE A 30 17.28 0.54 -12.73
C ILE A 30 17.06 1.03 -11.30
N LEU A 31 17.48 2.26 -10.99
CA LEU A 31 17.30 2.85 -9.65
C LEU A 31 15.81 3.03 -9.30
N ALA A 32 15.00 3.47 -10.27
CA ALA A 32 13.56 3.58 -10.11
C ALA A 32 12.92 2.21 -9.88
N GLY A 33 13.38 1.17 -10.59
CA GLY A 33 12.91 -0.21 -10.38
C GLY A 33 13.26 -0.76 -9.00
N ILE A 34 14.45 -0.46 -8.49
CA ILE A 34 14.86 -0.81 -7.11
C ILE A 34 13.93 -0.11 -6.10
N PHE A 35 13.77 1.21 -6.25
CA PHE A 35 12.89 1.99 -5.38
C PHE A 35 11.43 1.50 -5.44
N GLY A 36 10.93 1.21 -6.64
CA GLY A 36 9.57 0.72 -6.81
C GLY A 36 9.35 -0.68 -6.27
N SER A 37 10.32 -1.56 -6.40
CA SER A 37 10.27 -2.90 -5.80
C SER A 37 10.23 -2.80 -4.27
N TYR A 38 11.06 -1.91 -3.69
CA TYR A 38 11.03 -1.62 -2.25
C TYR A 38 9.66 -1.08 -1.81
N ALA A 39 9.13 -0.05 -2.50
CA ALA A 39 7.87 0.58 -2.13
C ALA A 39 6.67 -0.38 -2.25
N ILE A 40 6.65 -1.24 -3.28
CA ILE A 40 5.62 -2.29 -3.43
C ILE A 40 5.72 -3.29 -2.28
N GLY A 41 6.93 -3.74 -1.93
CA GLY A 41 7.15 -4.68 -0.83
C GLY A 41 6.71 -4.09 0.51
N ALA A 42 7.16 -2.88 0.84
CA ALA A 42 6.83 -2.18 2.08
C ALA A 42 5.31 -1.93 2.23
N ASN A 43 4.63 -1.59 1.14
CA ASN A 43 3.19 -1.36 1.17
C ASN A 43 2.36 -2.67 1.24
N GLY A 44 2.86 -3.76 0.64
CA GLY A 44 2.07 -4.96 0.41
C GLY A 44 2.30 -6.11 1.38
N ILE A 45 3.49 -6.24 1.99
CA ILE A 45 3.87 -7.47 2.71
C ILE A 45 3.00 -7.71 3.96
N GLY A 46 2.57 -6.65 4.64
CA GLY A 46 1.66 -6.73 5.79
C GLY A 46 0.28 -7.30 5.43
N ASN A 47 -0.21 -7.09 4.21
CA ASN A 47 -1.50 -7.61 3.76
C ASN A 47 -1.52 -9.13 3.62
N VAL A 48 -0.34 -9.77 3.58
CA VAL A 48 -0.21 -11.23 3.51
C VAL A 48 0.30 -11.78 4.84
N MET A 49 1.42 -11.25 5.32
CA MET A 49 2.07 -11.77 6.53
C MET A 49 1.35 -11.38 7.82
N GLY A 50 0.60 -10.28 7.83
CA GLY A 50 -0.08 -9.77 9.03
C GLY A 50 -1.03 -10.78 9.67
N PHE A 51 -1.74 -11.58 8.86
CA PHE A 51 -2.64 -12.62 9.35
C PHE A 51 -1.92 -13.77 10.08
N PHE A 52 -0.61 -13.95 9.84
CA PHE A 52 0.18 -15.03 10.41
C PHE A 52 0.98 -14.60 11.65
N VAL A 53 0.95 -13.32 12.04
CA VAL A 53 1.74 -12.81 13.17
C VAL A 53 1.37 -13.52 14.48
N GLU A 54 0.07 -13.57 14.81
CA GLU A 54 -0.44 -14.20 16.03
C GLU A 54 -0.31 -15.73 16.02
N ALA A 55 -0.32 -16.33 14.82
CA ALA A 55 -0.23 -17.78 14.64
C ALA A 55 1.20 -18.26 14.33
N SER A 56 2.19 -17.36 14.40
CA SER A 56 3.57 -17.66 14.01
C SER A 56 4.19 -18.71 14.94
N PRO A 57 4.73 -19.82 14.41
CA PRO A 57 5.39 -20.85 15.23
C PRO A 57 6.81 -20.45 15.65
N PHE A 58 7.34 -19.34 15.12
CA PHE A 58 8.71 -18.90 15.37
C PHE A 58 8.87 -18.32 16.76
N ARG A 59 10.04 -18.55 17.36
CA ARG A 59 10.49 -17.91 18.60
C ARG A 59 11.62 -16.95 18.28
N ASP A 60 11.84 -15.98 19.15
CA ASP A 60 12.95 -15.05 19.01
C ASP A 60 14.29 -15.79 18.99
N LEU A 61 15.12 -15.46 18.00
CA LEU A 61 16.42 -16.04 17.78
C LEU A 61 17.49 -15.04 18.18
N THR A 62 18.24 -15.35 19.24
CA THR A 62 19.39 -14.55 19.65
C THR A 62 20.66 -15.33 19.34
N VAL A 63 21.45 -14.85 18.38
CA VAL A 63 22.76 -15.42 18.01
C VAL A 63 23.84 -14.38 18.32
N GLY A 64 24.48 -14.54 19.48
CA GLY A 64 25.51 -13.60 19.95
C GLY A 64 24.94 -12.20 20.17
N ARG A 65 25.36 -11.23 19.37
CA ARG A 65 24.89 -9.83 19.41
C ARG A 65 23.70 -9.54 18.49
N PHE A 66 23.28 -10.50 17.69
CA PHE A 66 22.15 -10.35 16.78
C PHE A 66 20.92 -11.00 17.40
N SER A 67 19.86 -10.21 17.59
CA SER A 67 18.53 -10.69 17.97
C SER A 67 17.59 -10.50 16.80
N VAL A 68 16.91 -11.56 16.38
CA VAL A 68 15.87 -11.53 15.34
C VAL A 68 14.58 -12.03 15.95
N SER A 69 13.57 -11.16 15.98
CA SER A 69 12.25 -11.48 16.51
C SER A 69 11.52 -12.51 15.65
N SER A 70 10.53 -13.18 16.24
CA SER A 70 9.63 -14.08 15.51
C SER A 70 8.92 -13.41 14.33
N VAL A 71 8.57 -12.12 14.47
CA VAL A 71 7.92 -11.31 13.43
C VAL A 71 8.88 -11.04 12.27
N GLU A 72 10.12 -10.65 12.56
CA GLU A 72 11.13 -10.41 11.52
C GLU A 72 11.43 -11.67 10.71
N GLN A 73 11.49 -12.84 11.38
CA GLN A 73 11.65 -14.13 10.71
C GLN A 73 10.48 -14.44 9.77
N LEU A 74 9.26 -14.23 10.23
CA LEU A 74 8.05 -14.44 9.44
C LEU A 74 8.04 -13.56 8.18
N PHE A 75 8.34 -12.27 8.33
CA PHE A 75 8.38 -11.34 7.21
C PHE A 75 9.55 -11.62 6.26
N LEU A 76 10.67 -12.15 6.74
CA LEU A 76 11.79 -12.59 5.89
C LEU A 76 11.37 -13.76 4.99
N ILE A 77 10.71 -14.77 5.55
CA ILE A 77 10.18 -15.90 4.77
C ILE A 77 9.13 -15.40 3.77
N GLY A 78 8.25 -14.50 4.21
CA GLY A 78 7.29 -13.84 3.33
C GLY A 78 7.94 -13.11 2.17
N ALA A 79 9.01 -12.36 2.42
CA ALA A 79 9.75 -11.64 1.38
C ALA A 79 10.39 -12.60 0.36
N ILE A 80 10.96 -13.72 0.82
CA ILE A 80 11.50 -14.76 -0.07
C ILE A 80 10.39 -15.38 -0.92
N ALA A 81 9.24 -15.71 -0.33
CA ALA A 81 8.10 -16.25 -1.05
C ALA A 81 7.57 -15.27 -2.11
N VAL A 82 7.48 -13.98 -1.78
CA VAL A 82 7.12 -12.92 -2.75
C VAL A 82 8.15 -12.85 -3.88
N ALA A 83 9.45 -12.89 -3.59
CA ALA A 83 10.49 -12.86 -4.62
C ALA A 83 10.38 -14.05 -5.59
N VAL A 84 10.14 -15.26 -5.06
CA VAL A 84 9.90 -16.47 -5.87
C VAL A 84 8.63 -16.33 -6.70
N GLY A 85 7.53 -15.83 -6.11
CA GLY A 85 6.28 -15.58 -6.82
C GLY A 85 6.44 -14.58 -7.97
N VAL A 86 7.19 -13.51 -7.74
CA VAL A 86 7.50 -12.51 -8.79
C VAL A 86 8.28 -13.15 -9.93
N TYR A 87 9.30 -13.95 -9.62
CA TYR A 87 10.12 -14.61 -10.63
C TYR A 87 9.30 -15.60 -11.49
N THR A 88 8.35 -16.31 -10.88
CA THR A 88 7.61 -17.41 -11.52
C THR A 88 6.34 -16.97 -12.25
N TYR A 89 5.55 -16.04 -11.67
CA TYR A 89 4.19 -15.74 -12.16
C TYR A 89 3.97 -14.31 -12.68
N SER A 90 4.84 -13.34 -12.37
CA SER A 90 4.56 -11.92 -12.67
C SER A 90 4.70 -11.53 -14.14
N ARG A 91 5.25 -12.40 -15.01
CA ARG A 91 5.54 -12.06 -16.42
C ARG A 91 4.32 -11.50 -17.17
N ARG A 92 3.15 -12.13 -17.03
CA ARG A 92 1.93 -11.70 -17.74
C ARG A 92 1.45 -10.32 -17.32
N VAL A 93 1.52 -10.03 -16.02
CA VAL A 93 1.12 -8.72 -15.46
C VAL A 93 2.09 -7.64 -15.92
N MET A 94 3.41 -7.90 -15.86
CA MET A 94 4.43 -6.96 -16.32
C MET A 94 4.25 -6.58 -17.79
N MET A 95 3.96 -7.55 -18.67
CA MET A 95 3.71 -7.26 -20.10
C MET A 95 2.43 -6.44 -20.32
N THR A 96 1.37 -6.71 -19.54
CA THR A 96 0.10 -5.99 -19.67
C THR A 96 0.22 -4.52 -19.25
N VAL A 97 0.99 -4.25 -18.18
CA VAL A 97 1.22 -2.90 -17.69
C VAL A 97 2.25 -2.15 -18.56
N GLY A 98 3.32 -2.83 -18.98
CA GLY A 98 4.42 -2.23 -19.73
C GLY A 98 4.06 -1.83 -21.17
N ASP A 99 3.47 -2.76 -21.93
CA ASP A 99 3.17 -2.54 -23.36
C ASP A 99 1.67 -2.59 -23.67
N GLY A 100 0.86 -3.14 -22.76
CA GLY A 100 -0.56 -3.41 -23.00
C GLY A 100 -1.47 -2.18 -22.84
N LEU A 101 -1.12 -1.19 -22.03
CA LEU A 101 -1.98 -0.03 -21.75
C LEU A 101 -1.69 1.19 -22.63
N LEU A 102 -0.42 1.58 -22.70
CA LEU A 102 0.09 2.72 -23.46
C LEU A 102 1.56 2.44 -23.78
N ALA A 103 2.00 2.69 -25.01
CA ALA A 103 3.42 2.56 -25.35
C ALA A 103 4.21 3.69 -24.67
N LEU A 104 5.08 3.33 -23.74
CA LEU A 104 5.86 4.29 -22.95
C LEU A 104 7.27 4.45 -23.53
N SER A 105 7.72 5.70 -23.65
CA SER A 105 9.15 5.98 -23.83
C SER A 105 9.92 5.66 -22.54
N PRO A 106 11.24 5.41 -22.59
CA PRO A 106 12.04 5.14 -21.40
C PRO A 106 11.93 6.22 -20.32
N LEU A 107 11.86 7.49 -20.74
CA LEU A 107 11.66 8.62 -19.84
C LEU A 107 10.28 8.60 -19.18
N ALA A 108 9.23 8.31 -19.96
CA ALA A 108 7.89 8.18 -19.45
C ALA A 108 7.78 7.00 -18.47
N ALA A 109 8.37 5.85 -18.80
CA ALA A 109 8.43 4.69 -17.92
C ALA A 109 9.14 5.00 -16.60
N PHE A 110 10.29 5.71 -16.65
CA PHE A 110 10.97 6.18 -15.44
C PHE A 110 10.04 7.02 -14.56
N VAL A 111 9.34 7.98 -15.16
CA VAL A 111 8.41 8.85 -14.42
C VAL A 111 7.23 8.06 -13.85
N VAL A 112 6.66 7.11 -14.59
CA VAL A 112 5.60 6.22 -14.09
C VAL A 112 6.11 5.47 -12.87
N VAL A 113 7.27 4.83 -12.96
CA VAL A 113 7.84 4.02 -11.89
C VAL A 113 8.07 4.86 -10.64
N VAL A 114 8.75 6.00 -10.77
CA VAL A 114 9.01 6.89 -9.64
C VAL A 114 7.70 7.45 -9.05
N SER A 115 6.74 7.84 -9.88
CA SER A 115 5.48 8.44 -9.41
C SER A 115 4.66 7.46 -8.58
N HIS A 116 4.44 6.23 -9.07
CA HIS A 116 3.68 5.24 -8.29
C HIS A 116 4.45 4.82 -7.03
N SER A 117 5.78 4.73 -7.11
CA SER A 117 6.62 4.31 -5.97
C SER A 117 6.61 5.35 -4.86
N LEU A 118 6.64 6.64 -5.23
CA LEU A 118 6.48 7.73 -4.28
C LEU A 118 5.13 7.67 -3.56
N VAL A 119 4.03 7.41 -4.29
CA VAL A 119 2.70 7.26 -3.67
C VAL A 119 2.71 6.11 -2.68
N LEU A 120 3.18 4.93 -3.06
CA LEU A 120 3.22 3.78 -2.15
C LEU A 120 4.09 4.05 -0.92
N PHE A 121 5.29 4.61 -1.12
CA PHE A 121 6.19 4.97 -0.05
C PHE A 121 5.58 5.99 0.92
N LEU A 122 4.87 7.01 0.39
CA LEU A 122 4.24 8.06 1.19
C LEU A 122 3.23 7.49 2.20
N PHE A 123 2.44 6.50 1.78
CA PHE A 123 1.41 5.88 2.61
C PHE A 123 1.88 4.66 3.42
N SER A 124 3.11 4.18 3.22
CA SER A 124 3.65 3.02 3.95
C SER A 124 4.87 3.34 4.82
N SER A 125 5.41 4.56 4.77
CA SER A 125 6.66 4.92 5.45
C SER A 125 6.42 5.46 6.86
N THR A 126 6.66 4.60 7.86
CA THR A 126 6.68 4.97 9.28
C THR A 126 7.75 6.01 9.61
N ALA A 127 8.91 5.94 8.92
CA ALA A 127 9.99 6.91 9.09
C ALA A 127 9.57 8.32 8.64
N LEU A 128 8.79 8.42 7.55
CA LEU A 128 8.29 9.71 7.10
C LEU A 128 7.19 10.24 8.00
N GLU A 129 6.27 9.37 8.42
CA GLU A 129 5.19 9.71 9.35
C GLU A 129 5.73 10.24 10.70
N SER A 130 6.67 9.52 11.31
CA SER A 130 7.36 9.94 12.55
C SER A 130 8.18 11.22 12.39
N LEU A 131 8.86 11.41 11.25
CA LEU A 131 9.56 12.67 10.96
C LEU A 131 8.57 13.84 10.91
N LEU A 132 7.45 13.67 10.22
CA LEU A 132 6.44 14.72 10.06
C LEU A 132 5.80 15.08 11.42
N ALA A 133 5.52 14.06 12.24
CA ALA A 133 5.07 14.22 13.61
C ALA A 133 6.09 14.99 14.47
N SER A 134 7.38 14.67 14.36
CA SER A 134 8.44 15.34 15.11
C SER A 134 8.60 16.82 14.74
N LEU A 135 8.23 17.19 13.51
CA LEU A 135 8.24 18.56 13.01
C LEU A 135 6.93 19.32 13.27
N GLY A 136 5.94 18.71 13.92
CA GLY A 136 4.63 19.31 14.15
C GLY A 136 3.80 19.51 12.89
N LEU A 137 4.13 18.80 11.80
CA LEU A 137 3.44 18.86 10.52
C LEU A 137 2.31 17.81 10.45
N PRO A 138 1.26 18.03 9.63
CA PRO A 138 0.17 17.06 9.48
C PRO A 138 0.70 15.72 8.96
N THR A 139 0.49 14.66 9.73
CA THR A 139 0.97 13.31 9.40
C THR A 139 0.17 12.67 8.27
N ILE A 140 0.81 11.74 7.57
CA ILE A 140 0.17 10.96 6.50
C ILE A 140 -0.23 9.62 7.11
N PRO A 141 -1.51 9.20 6.96
CA PRO A 141 -1.95 7.95 7.56
C PRO A 141 -1.28 6.77 6.86
N LEU A 142 -0.84 5.80 7.67
CA LEU A 142 -0.27 4.55 7.19
C LEU A 142 -1.41 3.65 6.70
N LEU A 143 -1.63 3.62 5.39
CA LEU A 143 -2.75 2.90 4.78
C LEU A 143 -2.25 1.95 3.68
N PRO A 144 -2.84 0.75 3.57
CA PRO A 144 -2.58 -0.13 2.43
C PRO A 144 -3.13 0.53 1.17
N VAL A 145 -2.30 0.67 0.14
CA VAL A 145 -2.67 1.33 -1.12
C VAL A 145 -2.54 0.34 -2.27
N SER A 146 -3.51 0.34 -3.19
CA SER A 146 -3.43 -0.53 -4.37
C SER A 146 -2.30 -0.09 -5.31
N GLY A 147 -1.18 -0.83 -5.30
CA GLY A 147 -0.08 -0.64 -6.23
C GLY A 147 -0.50 -0.73 -7.70
N SER A 148 -1.43 -1.63 -8.03
CA SER A 148 -1.96 -1.76 -9.39
C SER A 148 -2.66 -0.48 -9.87
N GLN A 149 -3.49 0.14 -9.01
CA GLN A 149 -4.19 1.38 -9.34
C GLN A 149 -3.23 2.57 -9.41
N ALA A 150 -2.23 2.63 -8.51
CA ALA A 150 -1.22 3.69 -8.52
C ALA A 150 -0.39 3.68 -9.82
N VAL A 151 0.01 2.50 -10.29
CA VAL A 151 0.75 2.35 -11.56
C VAL A 151 -0.14 2.71 -12.75
N VAL A 152 -1.36 2.15 -12.83
CA VAL A 152 -2.29 2.44 -13.93
C VAL A 152 -2.63 3.93 -13.98
N GLY A 153 -2.91 4.56 -12.84
CA GLY A 153 -3.14 6.00 -12.75
C GLY A 153 -1.94 6.82 -13.22
N SER A 154 -0.72 6.38 -12.91
CA SER A 154 0.51 7.03 -13.39
C SER A 154 0.66 6.93 -14.91
N VAL A 155 0.37 5.76 -15.50
CA VAL A 155 0.37 5.55 -16.96
C VAL A 155 -0.67 6.43 -17.66
N LEU A 156 -1.90 6.47 -17.14
CA LEU A 156 -2.96 7.33 -17.68
C LEU A 156 -2.58 8.82 -17.56
N GLY A 157 -1.98 9.22 -16.44
CA GLY A 157 -1.48 10.59 -16.25
C GLY A 157 -0.42 11.00 -17.28
N ILE A 158 0.44 10.07 -17.70
CA ILE A 158 1.37 10.30 -18.83
C ILE A 158 0.64 10.40 -20.16
N GLY A 159 -0.36 9.54 -20.41
CA GLY A 159 -1.17 9.62 -21.62
C GLY A 159 -1.89 10.97 -21.75
N LEU A 160 -2.46 11.47 -20.65
CA LEU A 160 -3.10 12.78 -20.58
C LEU A 160 -2.10 13.94 -20.80
N LEU A 161 -0.88 13.82 -20.27
CA LEU A 161 0.18 14.83 -20.47
C LEU A 161 0.61 14.99 -21.92
N GLN A 162 0.52 13.91 -22.72
CA GLN A 162 0.83 13.94 -24.15
C GLN A 162 -0.32 14.53 -25.00
N GLY A 163 -1.39 15.00 -24.36
CA GLY A 163 -2.55 15.61 -25.01
C GLY A 163 -3.37 14.61 -25.83
N LEU A 164 -4.09 15.13 -26.84
CA LEU A 164 -5.03 14.33 -27.63
C LEU A 164 -4.40 13.10 -28.29
N LYS A 165 -3.13 13.22 -28.71
CA LYS A 165 -2.38 12.10 -29.30
C LYS A 165 -2.13 10.98 -28.30
N GLY A 166 -1.73 11.32 -27.07
CA GLY A 166 -1.49 10.34 -26.01
C GLY A 166 -2.77 9.63 -25.58
N VAL A 167 -3.86 10.38 -25.39
CA VAL A 167 -5.17 9.79 -25.03
C VAL A 167 -5.67 8.81 -26.08
N ARG A 168 -5.44 9.11 -27.38
CA ARG A 168 -5.82 8.21 -28.47
C ARG A 168 -4.99 6.92 -28.55
N GLN A 169 -3.79 6.92 -27.96
CA GLN A 169 -2.92 5.74 -27.89
C GLN A 169 -3.26 4.82 -26.70
N ILE A 170 -4.06 5.29 -25.74
CA ILE A 170 -4.50 4.47 -24.60
C ILE A 170 -5.42 3.36 -25.10
N ARG A 171 -5.10 2.12 -24.73
CA ARG A 171 -5.92 0.95 -25.06
C ARG A 171 -7.06 0.79 -24.05
N TRP A 172 -8.18 1.48 -24.30
CA TRP A 172 -9.36 1.47 -23.42
C TRP A 172 -9.94 0.09 -23.13
N GLY A 173 -9.87 -0.85 -24.08
CA GLY A 173 -10.30 -2.24 -23.84
C GLY A 173 -9.46 -2.95 -22.77
N VAL A 174 -8.15 -2.73 -22.76
CA VAL A 174 -7.25 -3.30 -21.74
C VAL A 174 -7.52 -2.63 -20.40
N LEU A 175 -7.68 -1.30 -20.38
CA LEU A 175 -8.04 -0.57 -19.16
C LEU A 175 -9.36 -1.05 -18.56
N GLY A 176 -10.39 -1.25 -19.40
CA GLY A 176 -11.68 -1.80 -18.99
C GLY A 176 -11.56 -3.21 -18.42
N GLY A 177 -10.74 -4.06 -19.03
CA GLY A 177 -10.42 -5.38 -18.49
C GLY A 177 -9.79 -5.31 -17.09
N ILE A 178 -8.80 -4.44 -16.89
CA ILE A 178 -8.18 -4.23 -15.58
C ILE A 178 -9.21 -3.72 -14.55
N ALA A 179 -10.02 -2.73 -14.94
CA ALA A 179 -11.04 -2.17 -14.06
C ALA A 179 -12.09 -3.19 -13.65
N SER A 180 -12.52 -4.07 -14.58
CA SER A 180 -13.40 -5.18 -14.25
C SER A 180 -12.75 -6.13 -13.25
N GLY A 181 -11.46 -6.43 -13.41
CA GLY A 181 -10.68 -7.24 -12.47
C GLY A 181 -10.69 -6.68 -11.04
N TRP A 182 -10.63 -5.36 -10.87
CA TRP A 182 -10.68 -4.74 -9.54
C TRP A 182 -12.01 -4.94 -8.81
N VAL A 183 -13.10 -5.15 -9.54
CA VAL A 183 -14.43 -5.40 -8.95
C VAL A 183 -14.66 -6.91 -8.78
N THR A 184 -14.33 -7.70 -9.80
CA THR A 184 -14.60 -9.14 -9.79
C THR A 184 -13.70 -9.89 -8.82
N THR A 185 -12.45 -9.49 -8.66
CA THR A 185 -11.49 -10.18 -7.77
C THR A 185 -11.93 -10.17 -6.31
N PRO A 186 -12.24 -9.04 -5.66
CA PRO A 186 -12.69 -9.04 -4.28
C PRO A 186 -14.05 -9.74 -4.10
N LEU A 187 -14.94 -9.65 -5.09
CA LEU A 187 -16.23 -10.35 -5.05
C LEU A 187 -16.04 -11.88 -5.04
N ILE A 188 -15.21 -12.40 -5.93
CA ILE A 188 -14.88 -13.83 -5.99
C ILE A 188 -14.17 -14.26 -4.70
N ALA A 189 -13.22 -13.45 -4.21
CA ALA A 189 -12.54 -13.72 -2.95
C ALA A 189 -13.51 -13.77 -1.76
N ALA A 190 -14.51 -12.89 -1.71
CA ALA A 190 -15.53 -12.88 -0.67
C ALA A 190 -16.41 -14.15 -0.72
N VAL A 191 -16.82 -14.57 -1.92
CA VAL A 191 -17.60 -15.82 -2.09
C VAL A 191 -16.79 -17.03 -1.67
N ILE A 192 -15.53 -17.14 -2.13
CA ILE A 192 -14.64 -18.24 -1.74
C ILE A 192 -14.40 -18.22 -0.23
N GLY A 193 -14.12 -17.06 0.34
CA GLY A 193 -13.93 -16.88 1.78
C GLY A 193 -15.15 -17.32 2.57
N PHE A 194 -16.34 -16.90 2.17
CA PHE A 194 -17.60 -17.34 2.78
C PHE A 194 -17.78 -18.86 2.75
N VAL A 195 -17.52 -19.50 1.60
CA VAL A 195 -17.63 -20.96 1.46
C VAL A 195 -16.62 -21.68 2.35
N LEU A 196 -15.37 -21.22 2.39
CA LEU A 196 -14.34 -21.83 3.25
C LEU A 196 -14.68 -21.70 4.73
N LEU A 197 -15.13 -20.51 5.15
CA LEU A 197 -15.57 -20.26 6.52
C LEU A 197 -16.80 -21.11 6.89
N PHE A 198 -17.75 -21.26 5.98
CA PHE A 198 -18.91 -22.14 6.16
C PHE A 198 -18.48 -23.60 6.38
N VAL A 199 -17.53 -24.10 5.60
CA VAL A 199 -16.97 -25.45 5.78
C VAL A 199 -16.27 -25.56 7.13
N VAL A 200 -15.46 -24.57 7.51
CA VAL A 200 -14.75 -24.57 8.79
C VAL A 200 -15.70 -24.60 9.99
N GLN A 201 -16.77 -23.82 9.93
CA GLN A 201 -17.78 -23.79 10.98
C GLN A 201 -18.60 -25.08 11.04
N ASN A 202 -19.09 -25.59 9.90
CA ASN A 202 -20.07 -26.68 9.89
C ASN A 202 -19.43 -28.08 9.90
N VAL A 203 -18.21 -28.22 9.37
CA VAL A 203 -17.50 -29.52 9.31
C VAL A 203 -16.55 -29.68 10.48
N PHE A 204 -15.79 -28.63 10.82
CA PHE A 204 -14.79 -28.69 11.90
C PHE A 204 -15.28 -28.11 13.23
N GLY A 205 -16.50 -27.57 13.28
CA GLY A 205 -17.11 -27.05 14.51
C GLY A 205 -16.36 -25.85 15.10
N GLN A 206 -15.57 -25.14 14.32
CA GLN A 206 -14.80 -23.99 14.79
C GLN A 206 -15.70 -22.75 14.89
N GLU A 207 -15.50 -21.95 15.93
CA GLU A 207 -16.18 -20.67 16.07
C GLU A 207 -15.56 -19.65 15.11
N VAL A 208 -16.30 -19.29 14.08
CA VAL A 208 -15.89 -18.33 13.05
C VAL A 208 -16.49 -16.94 13.29
N PHE A 209 -17.64 -16.88 13.95
CA PHE A 209 -18.35 -15.64 14.24
C PHE A 209 -18.42 -15.43 15.75
N LEU A 210 -17.72 -14.41 16.23
CA LEU A 210 -17.86 -13.87 17.58
C LEU A 210 -18.82 -12.68 17.49
N PRO A 211 -20.05 -12.77 18.02
CA PRO A 211 -20.93 -11.62 18.11
C PRO A 211 -20.23 -10.56 18.96
N HIS A 212 -19.87 -9.43 18.37
CA HIS A 212 -19.37 -8.29 19.11
C HIS A 212 -20.59 -7.48 19.54
N ASP A 213 -20.95 -7.53 20.82
CA ASP A 213 -21.96 -6.63 21.37
C ASP A 213 -21.45 -5.18 21.18
N PRO A 214 -22.22 -4.27 20.57
CA PRO A 214 -21.89 -2.84 20.51
C PRO A 214 -21.88 -2.14 21.89
N GLY A 215 -21.93 -2.91 22.98
CA GLY A 215 -21.85 -2.43 24.34
C GLY A 215 -20.46 -1.87 24.62
N LEU A 216 -20.37 -0.54 24.58
CA LEU A 216 -19.43 0.32 25.29
C LEU A 216 -18.19 -0.44 25.81
N THR A 217 -17.11 -0.44 25.02
CA THR A 217 -15.81 -0.86 25.52
C THR A 217 -15.50 -0.10 26.82
N PRO A 218 -14.86 -0.70 27.83
CA PRO A 218 -14.44 0.01 29.05
C PRO A 218 -13.65 1.28 28.74
N SER A 219 -12.90 1.27 27.63
CA SER A 219 -12.18 2.43 27.08
C SER A 219 -13.07 3.55 26.54
N ALA A 220 -14.25 3.24 26.00
CA ALA A 220 -15.24 4.24 25.61
C ALA A 220 -15.91 4.88 26.84
N ILE A 221 -16.17 4.10 27.89
CA ILE A 221 -16.72 4.59 29.17
C ILE A 221 -15.72 5.49 29.91
N GLU A 222 -14.43 5.15 29.91
CA GLU A 222 -13.38 6.03 30.45
C GLU A 222 -13.29 7.35 29.67
N SER A 223 -13.39 7.30 28.33
CA SER A 223 -13.38 8.51 27.49
C SER A 223 -14.60 9.41 27.70
N SER A 224 -15.78 8.85 28.00
CA SER A 224 -16.99 9.63 28.32
C SER A 224 -17.03 10.12 29.76
N SER A 225 -16.38 9.40 30.69
CA SER A 225 -16.33 9.76 32.12
C SER A 225 -15.28 10.83 32.42
N GLY A 226 -14.21 10.91 31.61
CA GLY A 226 -13.18 11.94 31.71
C GLY A 226 -13.57 13.31 31.16
N ALA A 227 -14.62 13.39 30.33
CA ALA A 227 -15.05 14.65 29.68
C ALA A 227 -16.16 15.41 30.43
N ALA A 228 -16.71 14.85 31.53
CA ALA A 228 -17.89 15.39 32.21
C ALA A 228 -17.62 15.93 33.64
N LEU A 229 -16.37 16.26 33.99
CA LEU A 229 -16.05 16.91 35.27
C LEU A 229 -15.49 18.32 35.07
N LEU A 230 -16.33 19.25 34.59
CA LEU A 230 -16.19 20.66 34.93
C LEU A 230 -17.06 20.95 36.17
N PRO A 231 -16.54 21.66 37.19
CA PRO A 231 -17.24 21.84 38.45
C PRO A 231 -18.34 22.90 38.28
N VAL A 232 -19.61 22.49 38.29
CA VAL A 232 -20.69 23.42 38.61
C VAL A 232 -20.77 23.51 40.12
N ALA A 233 -20.14 24.56 40.65
CA ALA A 233 -20.34 25.02 41.99
C ALA A 233 -21.80 25.45 42.21
N GLY A 234 -22.39 25.01 43.32
CA GLY A 234 -23.35 25.83 44.06
C GLY A 234 -24.82 25.39 44.04
N MET A 235 -25.29 25.14 45.26
CA MET A 235 -26.66 25.34 45.78
C MET A 235 -27.60 24.13 45.90
N THR A 236 -27.55 23.56 47.12
CA THR A 236 -28.71 23.28 48.04
C THR A 236 -29.65 22.13 47.66
N SER A 237 -30.19 21.31 48.55
CA SER A 237 -30.02 21.04 49.98
C SER A 237 -31.04 19.94 50.32
N GLY A 238 -30.62 18.91 51.07
CA GLY A 238 -31.49 18.15 51.97
C GLY A 238 -32.51 17.18 51.36
N LEU A 239 -32.34 15.89 51.65
CA LEU A 239 -33.26 15.06 52.45
C LEU A 239 -33.08 13.57 52.09
N THR A 240 -32.62 12.80 53.08
CA THR A 240 -32.90 11.37 53.27
C THR A 240 -34.26 11.22 53.98
N PRO A 241 -34.75 10.00 54.27
CA PRO A 241 -35.07 8.84 53.42
C PRO A 241 -36.62 8.58 53.57
N PRO A 242 -37.22 7.36 53.63
CA PRO A 242 -36.79 6.10 54.24
C PRO A 242 -36.31 5.00 53.27
#